data_AF-F1L5Q4-F1
#
_entry.id   AF-F1L5Q4-F1
#
_cell.length_a   1.000
_cell.length_b   1.000
_cell.length_c   1.000
_cell.angle_alpha   90.00
_cell.angle_beta   90.00
_cell.angle_gamma   90.00
#
_symmetry.space_group_name_H-M   'P 1'
#
loop_
_entity.id
_entity.type
_entity.pdbx_description
1 polymer ?
#
loop_
_entity_poly.entity_id
_entity_poly.type
_entity_poly.pdbx_seq_one_letter_code
_entity_poly.pdbx_strand_id
1 'polypeptide(L)'
;MGCTYVYLYSSSVVNFSFQVVANGSRIASHELPGEPDPFKVAKDLGIYKLIDSGSDMTTNTIITRIIDHRREFERRNQKKERKEIAAFNALQAYKNKQGGDTESAIIQIDTTFH
;
A
#
# COMPACT_ATOMS: atom_id res chain seq x y z
N MET A 1 7.14 4.52 11.05
CA MET A 1 8.40 4.47 10.30
C MET A 1 9.17 5.73 10.65
N GLY A 2 10.02 5.66 11.67
CA GLY A 2 10.78 6.82 12.15
C GLY A 2 11.86 7.16 11.14
N CYS A 3 11.75 8.32 10.51
CA CYS A 3 12.86 8.90 9.77
C CYS A 3 13.84 9.43 10.82
N THR A 4 14.93 8.69 11.07
CA THR A 4 15.97 9.16 11.99
C THR A 4 16.65 10.37 11.36
N TYR A 5 16.44 11.55 11.96
CA TYR A 5 17.07 12.78 11.49
C TYR A 5 18.56 12.76 11.79
N VAL A 6 19.38 12.89 10.76
CA VAL A 6 20.82 13.11 10.91
C VAL A 6 21.06 14.61 10.80
N TYR A 7 21.23 15.27 11.94
CA TYR A 7 21.62 16.68 11.96
C TYR A 7 23.06 16.81 11.48
N LEU A 8 23.27 17.55 10.38
CA LEU A 8 24.60 17.86 9.86
C LEU A 8 25.19 19.03 10.64
N TYR A 9 25.83 18.71 11.77
CA TYR A 9 26.66 19.67 12.50
C TYR A 9 27.96 19.95 11.72
N SER A 10 28.53 21.14 11.92
CA SER A 10 29.83 21.53 11.33
C SER A 10 30.92 20.47 11.61
N SER A 11 30.91 19.88 12.81
CA SER A 11 31.81 18.78 13.17
C SER A 11 31.63 17.54 12.29
N SER A 12 30.41 17.16 11.90
CA SER A 12 30.16 16.03 11.01
C SER A 12 30.71 16.27 9.60
N VAL A 13 30.60 17.51 9.10
CA VAL A 13 31.16 17.86 7.77
C VAL A 13 32.68 17.79 7.77
N VAL A 14 33.32 18.27 8.84
CA VAL A 14 34.78 18.25 8.99
C VAL A 14 35.30 16.82 9.19
N ASN A 15 34.63 16.01 10.02
CA ASN A 15 35.08 14.66 10.35
C ASN A 15 34.96 13.66 9.18
N PHE A 16 33.95 13.83 8.31
CA PHE A 16 33.67 12.89 7.22
C PHE A 16 34.01 13.44 5.83
N SER A 17 34.54 14.67 5.73
CA SER A 17 34.99 15.30 4.47
C SER A 17 33.94 15.20 3.34
N PHE A 18 32.68 15.50 3.67
CA PHE A 18 31.60 15.46 2.69
C PHE A 18 31.82 16.48 1.58
N GLN A 19 31.89 16.02 0.33
CA GLN A 19 32.01 16.89 -0.85
C GLN A 19 30.66 17.31 -1.43
N VAL A 20 29.61 16.50 -1.21
CA VAL A 20 28.25 16.76 -1.68
C VAL A 20 27.26 16.22 -0.66
N VAL A 21 26.21 16.99 -0.39
CA VAL A 21 25.02 16.58 0.37
C VAL A 21 23.84 16.65 -0.58
N ALA A 22 23.18 15.51 -0.84
CA ALA A 22 22.05 15.44 -1.76
C ALA A 22 20.73 15.16 -1.02
N ASN A 23 19.67 15.89 -1.36
CA ASN A 23 18.32 15.66 -0.85
C ASN A 23 17.32 15.46 -2.01
N GLY A 24 16.31 14.60 -1.80
CA GLY A 24 15.25 14.33 -2.76
C GLY A 24 14.15 15.39 -2.72
N SER A 25 13.75 15.94 -3.86
CA SER A 25 12.75 17.03 -3.95
C SER A 25 11.32 16.65 -3.55
N ARG A 26 10.98 15.35 -3.58
CA ARG A 26 9.62 14.83 -3.35
C ARG A 26 9.29 14.54 -1.89
N ILE A 27 10.30 14.41 -1.02
CA ILE A 27 10.05 14.29 0.41
C ILE A 27 9.76 15.71 0.90
N ALA A 28 8.51 15.97 1.26
CA ALA A 28 8.14 17.22 1.91
C ALA A 28 9.15 17.45 3.02
N SER A 29 9.89 18.57 2.94
CA SER A 29 10.71 19.05 4.05
C SER A 29 9.85 18.93 5.29
N HIS A 30 10.18 18.00 6.19
CA HIS A 30 9.52 17.93 7.49
C HIS A 30 10.13 19.05 8.34
N GLU A 31 10.04 20.29 7.83
CA GLU A 31 10.22 21.52 8.57
C GLU A 31 9.09 21.54 9.59
N LEU A 32 9.33 20.87 10.70
CA LEU A 32 8.49 21.01 11.87
C LEU A 32 8.61 22.49 12.30
N PRO A 33 7.48 23.17 12.55
CA PRO A 33 7.53 24.57 12.94
C PRO A 33 8.35 24.73 14.23
N GLY A 34 9.48 25.44 14.15
CA GLY A 34 10.40 25.69 15.25
C GLY A 34 11.70 24.88 15.25
N GLU A 35 11.84 23.88 14.38
CA GLU A 35 13.10 23.14 14.22
C GLU A 35 14.04 23.86 13.23
N PRO A 36 15.35 23.94 13.54
CA PRO A 36 16.33 24.52 12.62
C PRO A 36 16.48 23.64 11.37
N ASP A 37 16.66 24.27 10.21
CA ASP A 37 16.89 23.55 8.95
C ASP A 37 18.10 22.60 9.06
N PRO A 38 17.91 21.28 8.93
CA PRO A 38 18.99 20.29 9.09
C PRO A 38 20.06 20.39 8.00
N PHE A 39 19.78 21.04 6.87
CA PHE A 39 20.71 21.24 5.76
C PHE A 39 21.37 22.62 5.75
N LYS A 40 21.12 23.47 6.76
CA LYS A 40 21.67 24.83 6.81
C LYS A 40 23.19 24.88 6.60
N VAL A 41 23.93 24.05 7.35
CA VAL A 41 25.40 23.98 7.24
C VAL A 41 25.85 23.57 5.84
N ALA A 42 25.15 22.63 5.19
CA ALA A 42 25.48 22.17 3.84
C ALA A 42 25.16 23.23 2.76
N LYS A 43 24.10 24.02 2.97
CA LYS A 43 23.75 25.17 2.12
C LYS A 43 24.76 26.29 2.26
N ASP A 44 25.14 26.64 3.50
CA ASP A 44 26.14 27.66 3.81
C ASP A 44 27.51 27.33 3.21
N LEU A 45 27.84 26.04 3.11
CA LEU A 45 29.09 25.55 2.50
C LEU A 45 29.00 25.33 0.97
N GLY A 46 27.84 25.54 0.35
CA GLY A 46 27.67 25.36 -1.11
C GLY A 46 27.74 23.91 -1.61
N ILE A 47 27.72 22.93 -0.71
CA ILE A 47 27.81 21.49 -1.04
C ILE A 47 26.43 20.82 -1.17
N TYR A 48 25.34 21.55 -0.90
CA TYR A 48 23.98 21.05 -0.97
C TYR A 48 23.46 20.96 -2.41
N LYS A 49 22.87 19.81 -2.77
CA LYS A 49 22.22 19.57 -4.06
C LYS A 49 20.82 18.99 -3.86
N LEU A 50 19.84 19.57 -4.55
CA LEU A 50 18.50 19.00 -4.65
C LEU A 50 18.43 18.11 -5.88
N ILE A 51 18.04 16.84 -5.71
CA ILE A 51 17.93 15.85 -6.78
C ILE A 51 16.47 15.42 -6.92
N ASP A 52 15.96 15.42 -8.15
CA ASP A 52 14.71 14.76 -8.49
C ASP A 52 15.01 13.33 -8.94
N SER A 53 14.37 12.35 -8.31
CA SER A 53 14.55 10.93 -8.67
C SER A 53 13.77 10.54 -9.93
N GLY A 54 12.86 11.40 -10.42
CA GLY A 54 12.03 11.12 -11.60
C GLY A 54 11.06 9.95 -11.40
N SER A 55 10.91 9.46 -10.17
CA SER A 55 10.05 8.32 -9.83
C SER A 55 8.86 8.78 -9.00
N ASP A 56 7.66 8.43 -9.45
CA ASP A 56 6.40 8.68 -8.74
C ASP A 56 6.14 7.67 -7.61
N MET A 57 7.06 6.72 -7.40
CA MET A 57 6.92 5.71 -6.36
C MET A 57 7.29 6.28 -4.99
N THR A 58 6.26 6.61 -4.19
CA THR A 58 6.43 7.00 -2.78
C THR A 58 6.08 5.87 -1.83
N THR A 59 6.60 5.91 -0.61
CA THR A 59 6.22 4.96 0.46
C THR A 59 4.71 4.93 0.67
N ASN A 60 4.04 6.08 0.60
CA ASN A 60 2.58 6.17 0.69
C ASN A 60 1.90 5.42 -0.46
N THR A 61 2.39 5.58 -1.69
CA THR A 61 1.86 4.85 -2.86
C THR A 61 1.97 3.34 -2.67
N ILE A 62 3.05 2.85 -2.06
CA ILE A 62 3.22 1.42 -1.74
C ILE A 62 2.20 0.97 -0.68
N ILE A 63 2.05 1.75 0.40
CA ILE A 63 1.08 1.45 1.47
C ILE A 63 -0.35 1.40 0.91
N THR A 64 -0.74 2.38 0.10
CA THR A 64 -2.06 2.43 -0.54
C THR A 64 -2.31 1.19 -1.38
N ARG A 65 -1.35 0.80 -2.23
CA ARG A 65 -1.46 -0.42 -3.05
C ARG A 65 -1.68 -1.68 -2.22
N ILE A 66 -0.96 -1.82 -1.10
CA ILE A 66 -1.11 -2.98 -0.20
C ILE A 66 -2.53 -3.02 0.39
N ILE A 67 -3.04 -1.89 0.87
CA ILE A 67 -4.36 -1.79 1.47
C ILE A 67 -5.45 -2.07 0.43
N ASP A 68 -5.33 -1.49 -0.77
CA ASP A 68 -6.30 -1.67 -1.84
C ASP A 68 -6.34 -3.12 -2.32
N HIS A 69 -5.18 -3.77 -2.48
CA HIS A 69 -5.10 -5.18 -2.86
C HIS A 69 -5.75 -6.08 -1.81
N ARG A 70 -5.55 -5.78 -0.51
CA ARG A 70 -6.20 -6.50 0.58
C ARG A 70 -7.72 -6.38 0.51
N ARG A 71 -8.24 -5.16 0.35
CA ARG A 71 -9.68 -4.90 0.25
C ARG A 71 -10.31 -5.61 -0.95
N GLU A 72 -9.64 -5.57 -2.09
CA GLU A 72 -10.12 -6.22 -3.30
C GLU A 72 -10.11 -7.74 -3.19
N PHE A 73 -9.12 -8.32 -2.49
CA PHE A 73 -9.10 -9.74 -2.18
C PHE A 73 -10.26 -10.13 -1.26
N GLU A 74 -10.48 -9.39 -0.18
CA GLU A 74 -11.58 -9.62 0.77
C GLU A 74 -12.94 -9.54 0.08
N ARG A 75 -13.15 -8.54 -0.79
CA ARG A 75 -14.38 -8.37 -1.58
C ARG A 75 -14.65 -9.55 -2.51
N ARG A 76 -13.62 -10.03 -3.21
CA ARG A 76 -13.74 -11.19 -4.12
C ARG A 76 -14.01 -12.47 -3.36
N ASN A 77 -13.38 -12.66 -2.20
CA ASN A 77 -13.59 -13.84 -1.39
C ASN A 77 -15.02 -13.88 -0.83
N GLN A 78 -15.53 -12.77 -0.28
CA GLN A 78 -16.91 -12.67 0.19
C GLN A 78 -17.94 -12.95 -0.92
N LYS A 79 -17.68 -12.51 -2.15
CA LYS A 79 -18.57 -12.80 -3.29
C LYS A 79 -18.57 -14.29 -3.64
N LYS A 80 -17.43 -14.97 -3.56
CA LYS A 80 -17.33 -16.42 -3.81
C LYS A 80 -17.98 -17.21 -2.68
N GLU A 81 -17.67 -16.88 -1.44
CA GLU A 81 -18.18 -17.56 -0.25
C GLU A 81 -19.71 -17.49 -0.16
N ARG A 82 -20.30 -16.32 -0.42
CA ARG A 82 -21.78 -16.19 -0.49
C ARG A 82 -22.40 -17.04 -1.59
N LYS A 83 -21.73 -17.16 -2.75
CA LYS A 83 -22.21 -17.98 -3.87
C LYS A 83 -22.10 -19.47 -3.52
N GLU A 84 -20.99 -19.90 -2.94
CA GLU A 84 -20.75 -21.28 -2.55
C GLU A 84 -21.67 -21.74 -1.42
N ILE A 85 -21.92 -20.89 -0.40
CA ILE A 85 -22.87 -21.18 0.68
C ILE A 85 -24.31 -21.31 0.14
N ALA A 86 -24.72 -20.41 -0.76
CA ALA A 86 -26.05 -20.49 -1.37
C ALA A 86 -26.22 -21.74 -2.23
N ALA A 87 -25.21 -22.09 -3.04
CA ALA A 87 -25.21 -23.31 -3.84
C ALA A 87 -25.21 -24.57 -2.96
N PHE A 88 -24.41 -24.61 -1.89
CA PHE A 88 -24.35 -25.73 -0.96
C PHE A 88 -25.67 -25.91 -0.19
N ASN A 89 -26.31 -24.84 0.25
CA ASN A 89 -27.61 -24.91 0.91
C ASN A 89 -28.73 -25.36 -0.03
N ALA A 90 -28.73 -24.90 -1.28
CA ALA A 90 -29.66 -25.38 -2.31
C ALA A 90 -29.46 -26.88 -2.60
N LEU A 91 -28.20 -27.32 -2.72
CA LEU A 91 -27.86 -28.73 -2.93
C LEU A 91 -28.23 -29.61 -1.72
N GLN A 92 -28.01 -29.14 -0.48
CA GLN A 92 -28.42 -29.86 0.72
C GLN A 92 -29.95 -29.95 0.84
N ALA A 93 -30.68 -28.86 0.57
CA ALA A 93 -32.14 -28.87 0.57
C ALA A 93 -32.71 -29.82 -0.49
N TYR A 94 -32.05 -29.92 -1.65
CA TYR A 94 -32.39 -30.87 -2.71
C TYR A 94 -32.10 -32.32 -2.30
N LYS A 95 -30.91 -32.59 -1.74
CA LYS A 95 -30.50 -33.91 -1.26
C LYS A 95 -31.43 -34.44 -0.14
N ASN A 96 -31.91 -33.55 0.74
CA ASN A 96 -32.80 -33.91 1.83
C ASN A 96 -34.25 -34.18 1.40
N LYS A 97 -34.65 -33.80 0.17
CA LYS A 97 -36.01 -34.05 -0.36
C LYS A 97 -36.19 -35.38 -1.12
N GLN A 98 -35.12 -36.17 -1.31
CA GLN A 98 -35.10 -37.52 -1.92
C GLN A 98 -35.62 -37.60 -3.39
N GLY A 99 -34.75 -38.03 -4.31
CA GLY A 99 -35.13 -38.83 -5.49
C GLY A 99 -35.51 -38.12 -6.80
N GLY A 100 -35.09 -36.87 -7.03
CA GLY A 100 -35.27 -36.19 -8.32
C GLY A 100 -33.99 -36.15 -9.16
N ASP A 101 -34.16 -36.05 -10.48
CA ASP A 101 -33.11 -36.14 -11.51
C ASP A 101 -32.13 -34.95 -11.45
N THR A 102 -30.83 -35.23 -11.43
CA THR A 102 -29.73 -34.25 -11.21
C THR A 102 -29.71 -33.08 -12.19
N GLU A 103 -30.33 -33.21 -13.38
CA GLU A 103 -30.41 -32.13 -14.37
C GLU A 103 -31.30 -30.96 -13.91
N SER A 104 -32.39 -31.24 -13.19
CA SER A 104 -33.34 -30.22 -12.74
C SER A 104 -32.79 -29.31 -11.62
N ALA A 105 -31.83 -29.81 -10.83
CA ALA A 105 -31.13 -29.03 -9.82
C ALA A 105 -30.12 -28.05 -10.42
N ILE A 106 -29.41 -28.44 -11.49
CA ILE A 106 -28.41 -27.60 -12.15
C ILE A 106 -29.09 -26.37 -12.80
N ILE A 107 -30.27 -26.55 -13.39
CA ILE A 107 -31.04 -25.50 -14.06
C ILE A 107 -31.53 -24.42 -13.07
N GLN A 108 -31.92 -24.79 -11.84
CA GLN A 108 -32.34 -23.81 -10.82
C GLN A 108 -31.16 -22.98 -10.28
N ILE A 109 -29.97 -23.57 -10.21
CA ILE A 109 -28.77 -22.84 -9.77
C ILE A 109 -28.37 -21.82 -10.85
N ASP A 110 -28.50 -22.12 -12.14
CA ASP A 110 -28.11 -21.17 -13.19
C ASP A 110 -29.13 -20.01 -13.37
N THR A 111 -30.42 -20.27 -13.19
CA THR A 111 -31.50 -19.25 -13.30
C THR A 111 -31.64 -18.34 -12.09
N THR A 112 -31.20 -18.76 -10.89
CA THR A 112 -31.26 -17.92 -9.67
C THR A 112 -30.10 -16.91 -9.60
N PHE A 113 -29.11 -17.04 -10.49
CA PHE A 113 -27.89 -16.20 -10.49
C PHE A 113 -27.74 -15.30 -11.74
N HIS A 114 -28.78 -15.19 -12.58
CA HIS A 114 -28.94 -14.12 -13.59
C HIS A 114 -29.66 -12.91 -13.00
#